data_AF-A0A6L6X9J2-F1
#
_entry.id   AF-A0A6L6X9J2-F1
#
_cell.length_a   1.000
_cell.length_b   1.000
_cell.length_c   1.000
_cell.angle_alpha   90.00
_cell.angle_beta   90.00
_cell.angle_gamma   90.00
#
_symmetry.space_group_name_H-M   'P 1'
#
loop_
_entity.id
_entity.type
_entity.pdbx_description
1 polymer ?
#
loop_
_entity_poly.entity_id
_entity_poly.type
_entity_poly.pdbx_seq_one_letter_code
_entity_poly.pdbx_strand_id
1 'polypeptide(L)'
;MTTRTNTTAPIGRSLLTAALATALAIGAGPMAAAAPGDDGWTGAGGLALSGADNAKVDAYIDRAKEAEQSISVDVRTAAIASHAELVGFDKRLKSPDSLKRKVATSLKEHPEKNLDTVLKGLTDAVRYTLQWPDGTYTDGVATASSLLSAWGNNSTKWSNTWGRARGYKGLNTGWRAARSGQLFEVQFHTPASKHAQEVTHLLYEEQRLPSTGPARKKELQAQQDAEFAAVPVPPGAGRLSPPAPLTVPATG
;
A
#
# COMPACT_ATOMS: atom_id res chain seq x y z
N MET A 1 -55.60 -26.60 -2.18
CA MET A 1 -56.70 -26.28 -1.25
C MET A 1 -56.10 -25.56 -0.06
N THR A 2 -56.48 -24.29 0.13
CA THR A 2 -56.41 -23.47 1.37
C THR A 2 -55.05 -23.20 2.06
N THR A 3 -54.46 -22.06 1.67
CA THR A 3 -54.08 -20.89 2.50
C THR A 3 -53.67 -21.05 3.97
N ARG A 4 -52.51 -20.45 4.31
CA ARG A 4 -52.42 -19.38 5.34
C ARG A 4 -51.18 -18.51 5.13
N THR A 5 -51.43 -17.25 4.78
CA THR A 5 -50.56 -16.10 4.98
C THR A 5 -50.52 -15.72 6.46
N ASN A 6 -49.38 -15.21 6.95
CA ASN A 6 -49.38 -14.19 8.01
C ASN A 6 -48.16 -13.27 7.88
N THR A 7 -48.47 -12.02 7.55
CA THR A 7 -47.71 -10.79 7.76
C THR A 7 -47.56 -10.53 9.28
N THR A 8 -46.50 -9.85 9.73
CA THR A 8 -46.50 -8.57 10.50
C THR A 8 -45.08 -8.24 10.97
N ALA A 9 -44.74 -6.95 10.91
CA ALA A 9 -43.42 -6.33 11.04
C ALA A 9 -43.10 -5.85 12.49
N PRO A 10 -42.21 -4.85 12.73
CA PRO A 10 -41.05 -4.95 13.63
C PRO A 10 -41.24 -4.30 15.01
N ILE A 11 -40.37 -4.66 15.96
CA ILE A 11 -40.17 -4.02 17.27
C ILE A 11 -38.67 -3.70 17.31
N GLY A 12 -38.15 -2.51 17.62
CA GLY A 12 -38.60 -1.45 18.51
C GLY A 12 -37.42 -1.15 19.46
N ARG A 13 -36.94 0.09 19.41
CA ARG A 13 -35.79 0.67 20.14
C ARG A 13 -35.66 0.24 21.61
N SER A 14 -34.41 0.15 22.09
CA SER A 14 -34.07 0.65 23.44
C SER A 14 -32.61 1.07 23.56
N LEU A 15 -32.45 2.29 24.06
CA LEU A 15 -31.23 2.95 24.51
C LEU A 15 -30.79 2.35 25.85
N LEU A 16 -29.48 2.22 26.08
CA LEU A 16 -28.91 2.23 27.42
C LEU A 16 -27.51 2.86 27.38
N THR A 17 -27.50 4.12 27.78
CA THR A 17 -26.37 4.91 28.24
C THR A 17 -25.84 4.37 29.58
N ALA A 18 -24.52 4.25 29.71
CA ALA A 18 -23.84 4.35 31.00
C ALA A 18 -22.43 4.92 30.78
N ALA A 19 -22.21 6.11 31.32
CA ALA A 19 -20.94 6.82 31.35
C ALA A 19 -20.10 6.32 32.53
N LEU A 20 -18.77 6.28 32.37
CA LEU A 20 -17.84 6.38 33.48
C LEU A 20 -16.78 7.44 33.12
N ALA A 21 -16.85 8.56 33.82
CA ALA A 21 -15.87 9.62 33.79
C ALA A 21 -14.85 9.41 34.91
N THR A 22 -13.57 9.52 34.59
CA THR A 22 -12.53 9.75 35.59
C THR A 22 -11.66 10.90 35.08
N ALA A 23 -11.83 12.06 35.71
CA ALA A 23 -11.05 13.26 35.45
C ALA A 23 -9.72 13.19 36.18
N LEU A 24 -8.62 13.47 35.49
CA LEU A 24 -7.42 14.06 36.10
C LEU A 24 -7.21 15.44 35.47
N ALA A 25 -7.49 16.46 36.28
CA ALA A 25 -7.18 17.85 35.97
C ALA A 25 -5.68 18.09 36.21
N ILE A 26 -4.98 18.62 35.21
CA ILE A 26 -3.70 19.31 35.40
C ILE A 26 -3.84 20.66 34.70
N GLY A 27 -3.52 21.72 35.45
CA GLY A 27 -3.93 23.10 35.23
C GLY A 27 -3.51 23.72 33.88
N ALA A 28 -4.42 24.53 33.35
CA ALA A 28 -4.16 25.42 32.23
C ALA A 28 -3.28 26.59 32.70
N GLY A 29 -2.02 26.60 32.27
CA GLY A 29 -1.22 27.83 32.19
C GLY A 29 -1.75 28.74 31.07
N PRO A 30 -1.34 30.02 31.04
CA PRO A 30 -1.93 31.01 30.13
C PRO A 30 -1.71 30.57 28.68
N MET A 31 -2.81 30.44 27.93
CA MET A 31 -2.77 30.27 26.48
C MET A 31 -2.17 31.53 25.86
N ALA A 32 -0.91 31.45 25.45
CA ALA A 32 -0.34 32.40 24.52
C ALA A 32 -1.16 32.36 23.23
N ALA A 33 -1.58 33.53 22.76
CA ALA A 33 -2.29 33.68 21.49
C ALA A 33 -1.44 33.08 20.36
N ALA A 34 -2.00 32.10 19.65
CA ALA A 34 -1.36 31.48 18.50
C ALA A 34 -1.17 32.52 17.38
N ALA A 35 0.08 32.70 16.96
CA ALA A 35 0.41 33.45 15.75
C ALA A 35 -0.14 32.70 14.51
N PRO A 36 -0.54 33.40 13.44
CA PRO A 36 -1.03 32.74 12.23
C PRO A 36 0.14 32.09 11.49
N GLY A 37 0.20 30.76 11.49
CA GLY A 37 1.16 29.96 10.71
C GLY A 37 1.67 28.72 11.43
N ASP A 38 0.82 27.70 11.60
CA ASP A 38 1.27 26.34 11.91
C ASP A 38 0.35 25.30 11.24
N ASP A 39 0.52 25.15 9.92
CA ASP A 39 -0.12 24.13 9.09
C ASP A 39 0.67 22.79 9.10
N GLY A 40 1.38 22.51 10.20
CA GLY A 40 2.09 21.25 10.41
C GLY A 40 1.16 20.04 10.48
N TRP A 41 1.76 18.85 10.43
CA TRP A 41 1.04 17.59 10.63
C TRP A 41 1.55 16.88 11.87
N THR A 42 0.65 16.30 12.67
CA THR A 42 0.99 15.46 13.82
C THR A 42 0.34 14.10 13.68
N GLY A 43 1.08 13.05 14.05
CA GLY A 43 0.62 11.67 14.01
C GLY A 43 0.99 10.90 15.28
N ALA A 44 0.48 9.67 15.37
CA ALA A 44 0.76 8.79 16.50
C ALA A 44 2.27 8.56 16.73
N GLY A 45 2.66 8.35 17.99
CA GLY A 45 4.06 8.07 18.36
C GLY A 45 5.00 9.28 18.30
N GLY A 46 4.44 10.50 18.38
CA GLY A 46 5.21 11.74 18.34
C GLY A 46 5.83 12.01 16.97
N LEU A 47 5.22 11.50 15.89
CA LEU A 47 5.61 11.84 14.53
C LEU A 47 5.01 13.20 14.18
N ALA A 48 5.81 14.06 13.58
CA ALA A 48 5.36 15.37 13.12
C ALA A 48 6.09 15.79 11.84
N LEU A 49 5.46 16.69 11.10
CA LEU A 49 6.05 17.43 9.99
C LEU A 49 5.87 18.93 10.28
N SER A 50 6.91 19.72 10.01
CA SER A 50 6.78 21.19 10.02
C SER A 50 5.73 21.63 8.99
N GLY A 51 5.17 22.83 9.13
CA GLY A 51 4.24 23.39 8.12
C GLY A 51 4.82 23.37 6.70
N ALA A 52 6.09 23.78 6.56
CA ALA A 52 6.80 23.78 5.29
C ALA A 52 6.99 22.36 4.70
N ASP A 53 7.33 21.37 5.53
CA ASP A 53 7.46 19.98 5.08
C ASP A 53 6.09 19.39 4.74
N ASN A 54 5.07 19.67 5.55
CA ASN A 54 3.71 19.20 5.34
C ASN A 54 3.17 19.73 3.99
N ALA A 55 3.35 21.02 3.70
CA ALA A 55 2.96 21.62 2.43
C ALA A 55 3.65 20.96 1.22
N LYS A 56 4.94 20.60 1.34
CA LYS A 56 5.66 19.86 0.29
C LYS A 56 5.15 18.43 0.11
N VAL A 57 4.77 17.76 1.19
CA VAL A 57 4.14 16.43 1.14
C VAL A 57 2.76 16.51 0.49
N ASP A 58 1.95 17.52 0.83
CA ASP A 58 0.64 17.75 0.20
C ASP A 58 0.79 18.03 -1.30
N ALA A 59 1.74 18.89 -1.69
CA ALA A 59 2.05 19.12 -3.10
C ALA A 59 2.53 17.85 -3.83
N TYR A 60 3.22 16.95 -3.14
CA TYR A 60 3.59 15.64 -3.70
C TYR A 60 2.36 14.74 -3.88
N ILE A 61 1.45 14.71 -2.91
CA ILE A 61 0.20 13.93 -2.96
C ILE A 61 -0.64 14.36 -4.17
N ASP A 62 -0.77 15.66 -4.40
CA ASP A 62 -1.54 16.20 -5.53
C ASP A 62 -0.93 15.80 -6.87
N ARG A 63 0.40 15.93 -7.03
CA ARG A 63 1.10 15.46 -8.24
C ARG A 63 0.95 13.95 -8.45
N ALA A 64 1.01 13.16 -7.39
CA ALA A 64 0.81 11.71 -7.48
C ALA A 64 -0.62 11.37 -7.94
N LYS A 65 -1.63 12.11 -7.46
CA LYS A 65 -3.04 11.97 -7.85
C LYS A 65 -3.28 12.37 -9.30
N GLU A 66 -2.65 13.42 -9.79
CA GLU A 66 -2.72 13.82 -11.20
C GLU A 66 -2.07 12.77 -12.11
N ALA A 67 -0.85 12.34 -11.76
CA ALA A 67 -0.12 11.32 -12.50
C ALA A 67 -0.86 9.97 -12.55
N GLU A 68 -1.51 9.60 -11.44
CA GLU A 68 -2.29 8.36 -11.29
C GLU A 68 -3.27 8.15 -12.43
N GLN A 69 -3.94 9.19 -12.90
CA GLN A 69 -4.97 9.07 -13.96
C GLN A 69 -4.40 8.41 -15.22
N SER A 70 -3.22 8.84 -15.64
CA SER A 70 -2.57 8.30 -16.84
C SER A 70 -1.92 6.94 -16.57
N ILE A 71 -1.42 6.71 -15.34
CA ILE A 71 -0.83 5.42 -14.94
C ILE A 71 -1.93 4.34 -14.87
N SER A 72 -3.12 4.68 -14.37
CA SER A 72 -4.27 3.78 -14.30
C SER A 72 -4.73 3.32 -15.66
N VAL A 73 -4.67 4.18 -16.68
CA VAL A 73 -4.98 3.79 -18.06
C VAL A 73 -4.02 2.70 -18.52
N ASP A 74 -2.71 2.92 -18.36
CA ASP A 74 -1.68 1.95 -18.74
C ASP A 74 -1.87 0.63 -17.96
N VAL A 75 -1.97 0.68 -16.62
CA VAL A 75 -2.08 -0.53 -15.79
C VAL A 75 -3.38 -1.31 -16.05
N ARG A 76 -4.53 -0.63 -16.23
CA ARG A 76 -5.80 -1.30 -16.58
C ARG A 76 -5.72 -1.96 -17.96
N THR A 77 -5.07 -1.30 -18.92
CA THR A 77 -4.91 -1.86 -20.27
C THR A 77 -3.99 -3.08 -20.23
N ALA A 78 -2.88 -3.01 -19.49
CA ALA A 78 -2.01 -4.16 -19.26
C ALA A 78 -2.74 -5.31 -18.55
N ALA A 79 -3.57 -5.00 -17.54
CA ALA A 79 -4.39 -6.00 -16.85
C ALA A 79 -5.35 -6.72 -17.82
N ILE A 80 -6.09 -5.97 -18.64
CA ILE A 80 -7.02 -6.55 -19.63
C ILE A 80 -6.28 -7.41 -20.65
N ALA A 81 -5.18 -6.90 -21.22
CA ALA A 81 -4.41 -7.59 -22.26
C ALA A 81 -3.70 -8.86 -21.75
N SER A 82 -3.40 -8.92 -20.46
CA SER A 82 -2.78 -10.07 -19.80
C SER A 82 -3.78 -10.96 -19.07
N HIS A 83 -5.08 -10.69 -19.16
CA HIS A 83 -6.15 -11.39 -18.44
C HIS A 83 -6.00 -11.37 -16.91
N ALA A 84 -5.44 -10.29 -16.36
CA ALA A 84 -5.34 -10.07 -14.93
C ALA A 84 -6.64 -9.51 -14.34
N GLU A 85 -6.94 -9.93 -13.12
CA GLU A 85 -7.85 -9.19 -12.26
C GLU A 85 -7.11 -8.02 -11.59
N LEU A 86 -7.67 -6.82 -11.67
CA LEU A 86 -7.15 -5.65 -10.98
C LEU A 86 -7.85 -5.49 -9.62
N VAL A 87 -7.18 -5.91 -8.56
CA VAL A 87 -7.74 -6.01 -7.21
C VAL A 87 -7.45 -4.75 -6.39
N GLY A 88 -8.45 -4.28 -5.64
CA GLY A 88 -8.29 -3.16 -4.70
C GLY A 88 -8.01 -1.82 -5.36
N PHE A 89 -8.53 -1.59 -6.57
CA PHE A 89 -8.32 -0.36 -7.34
C PHE A 89 -8.83 0.91 -6.61
N ASP A 90 -9.81 0.78 -5.72
CA ASP A 90 -10.27 1.83 -4.82
C ASP A 90 -9.14 2.34 -3.89
N LYS A 91 -8.15 1.50 -3.59
CA LYS A 91 -6.99 1.78 -2.71
C LYS A 91 -5.71 2.13 -3.47
N ARG A 92 -5.80 2.43 -4.76
CA ARG A 92 -4.66 2.70 -5.63
C ARG A 92 -3.86 3.94 -5.23
N LEU A 93 -4.53 4.93 -4.63
CA LEU A 93 -3.88 6.07 -3.99
C LEU A 93 -3.72 5.79 -2.51
N LYS A 94 -2.51 5.97 -1.98
CA LYS A 94 -2.27 5.92 -0.54
C LYS A 94 -2.94 7.13 0.13
N SER A 95 -3.54 6.95 1.30
CA SER A 95 -4.18 8.07 2.00
C SER A 95 -3.16 9.15 2.39
N PRO A 96 -3.56 10.43 2.39
CA PRO A 96 -2.67 11.53 2.77
C PRO A 96 -2.01 11.32 4.13
N ASP A 97 -2.79 10.92 5.14
CA ASP A 97 -2.28 10.67 6.50
C ASP A 97 -1.24 9.54 6.53
N SER A 98 -1.46 8.46 5.78
CA SER A 98 -0.49 7.36 5.69
C SER A 98 0.80 7.77 4.96
N LEU A 99 0.71 8.67 3.98
CA LEU A 99 1.90 9.22 3.31
C LEU A 99 2.68 10.15 4.25
N LYS A 100 2.00 11.09 4.93
CA LYS A 100 2.61 11.98 5.93
C LYS A 100 3.29 11.21 7.04
N ARG A 101 2.61 10.20 7.60
CA ARG A 101 3.19 9.28 8.58
C ARG A 101 4.44 8.58 8.04
N LYS A 102 4.39 8.03 6.82
CA LYS A 102 5.55 7.35 6.22
C LYS A 102 6.74 8.29 6.03
N VAL A 103 6.49 9.51 5.57
CA VAL A 103 7.52 10.55 5.41
C VAL A 103 8.13 10.92 6.76
N ALA A 104 7.29 11.24 7.75
CA ALA A 104 7.73 11.60 9.09
C ALA A 104 8.54 10.47 9.76
N THR A 105 8.08 9.21 9.62
CA THR A 105 8.84 8.05 10.09
C THR A 105 10.20 7.95 9.40
N SER A 106 10.25 8.09 8.06
CA SER A 106 11.52 8.01 7.33
C SER A 106 12.50 9.13 7.73
N LEU A 107 12.02 10.35 7.97
CA LEU A 107 12.88 11.46 8.41
C LEU A 107 13.40 11.24 9.84
N LYS A 108 12.59 10.63 10.70
CA LYS A 108 12.98 10.29 12.08
C LYS A 108 13.99 9.14 12.14
N GLU A 109 13.79 8.10 11.33
CA GLU A 109 14.66 6.91 11.28
C GLU A 109 15.95 7.16 10.50
N HIS A 110 15.94 8.11 9.57
CA HIS A 110 17.07 8.47 8.72
C HIS A 110 17.33 9.98 8.75
N PRO A 111 17.90 10.52 9.86
CA PRO A 111 18.17 11.95 10.00
C PRO A 111 19.13 12.50 8.93
N GLU A 112 19.89 11.64 8.26
CA GLU A 112 20.78 12.01 7.16
C GLU A 112 20.04 12.35 5.84
N LYS A 113 18.77 11.95 5.70
CA LYS A 113 17.97 12.20 4.50
C LYS A 113 17.14 13.46 4.66
N ASN A 114 17.16 14.31 3.63
CA ASN A 114 16.21 15.42 3.54
C ASN A 114 14.86 14.98 2.94
N LEU A 115 13.84 15.83 3.10
CA LEU A 115 12.49 15.56 2.62
C LEU A 115 12.44 15.22 1.12
N ASP A 116 13.15 15.97 0.28
CA ASP A 116 13.13 15.76 -1.17
C ASP A 116 13.68 14.37 -1.55
N THR A 117 14.68 13.89 -0.81
CA THR A 117 15.24 12.54 -0.99
C THR A 117 14.23 11.47 -0.57
N VAL A 118 13.53 11.67 0.55
CA VAL A 118 12.46 10.76 1.00
C VAL A 118 11.34 10.70 -0.05
N LEU A 119 10.84 11.85 -0.50
CA LEU A 119 9.76 11.93 -1.50
C LEU A 119 10.16 11.32 -2.85
N LYS A 120 11.40 11.53 -3.32
CA LYS A 120 11.91 10.90 -4.55
C LYS A 120 11.95 9.38 -4.48
N GLY A 121 12.06 8.80 -3.29
CA GLY A 121 12.09 7.36 -3.06
C GLY A 121 10.72 6.73 -2.81
N LEU A 122 9.65 7.51 -2.69
CA LEU A 122 8.30 6.99 -2.45
C LEU A 122 7.74 6.33 -3.72
N THR A 123 7.66 5.00 -3.70
CA THR A 123 7.13 4.20 -4.81
C THR A 123 5.66 3.84 -4.68
N ASP A 124 5.11 3.84 -3.46
CA ASP A 124 3.79 3.28 -3.15
C ASP A 124 2.72 4.34 -2.87
N ALA A 125 2.95 5.59 -3.32
CA ALA A 125 1.92 6.64 -3.32
C ALA A 125 0.80 6.31 -4.32
N VAL A 126 1.18 5.76 -5.48
CA VAL A 126 0.32 5.14 -6.48
C VAL A 126 0.68 3.66 -6.55
N ARG A 127 -0.30 2.76 -6.37
CA ARG A 127 -0.05 1.31 -6.28
C ARG A 127 -1.18 0.50 -6.88
N TYR A 128 -0.83 -0.61 -7.51
CA TYR A 128 -1.79 -1.53 -8.11
C TYR A 128 -1.49 -2.97 -7.73
N THR A 129 -2.50 -3.81 -7.76
CA THR A 129 -2.35 -5.26 -7.59
C THR A 129 -3.01 -5.96 -8.76
N LEU A 130 -2.21 -6.67 -9.54
CA LEU A 130 -2.70 -7.55 -10.60
C LEU A 130 -2.63 -8.99 -10.13
N GLN A 131 -3.71 -9.73 -10.40
CA GLN A 131 -3.90 -11.10 -9.94
C GLN A 131 -4.23 -12.04 -11.09
N TRP A 132 -3.61 -13.22 -11.09
CA TRP A 132 -3.87 -14.28 -12.06
C TRP A 132 -4.01 -15.64 -11.37
N PRO A 133 -4.79 -16.58 -11.94
CA PRO A 133 -4.72 -17.98 -11.55
C PRO A 133 -3.30 -18.55 -11.71
N ASP A 134 -2.90 -19.49 -10.85
CA ASP A 134 -1.55 -20.06 -10.81
C ASP A 134 -1.05 -20.53 -12.18
N GLY A 135 -1.90 -21.19 -12.97
CA GLY A 135 -1.54 -21.73 -14.28
C GLY A 135 -1.23 -20.68 -15.36
N THR A 136 -1.69 -19.44 -15.18
CA THR A 136 -1.48 -18.33 -16.15
C THR A 136 -0.64 -17.18 -15.57
N TYR A 137 -0.25 -17.28 -14.30
CA TYR A 137 0.47 -16.23 -13.57
C TYR A 137 1.74 -15.77 -14.29
N THR A 138 2.61 -16.70 -14.67
CA THR A 138 3.93 -16.36 -15.24
C THR A 138 3.79 -15.64 -16.58
N ASP A 139 2.93 -16.13 -17.47
CA ASP A 139 2.69 -15.55 -18.79
C ASP A 139 1.96 -14.20 -18.68
N GLY A 140 1.00 -14.10 -17.74
CA GLY A 140 0.30 -12.86 -17.44
C GLY A 140 1.24 -11.76 -16.93
N VAL A 141 2.13 -12.09 -16.00
CA VAL A 141 3.16 -11.15 -15.50
C VAL A 141 4.10 -10.71 -16.62
N ALA A 142 4.60 -11.66 -17.43
CA ALA A 142 5.48 -11.34 -18.56
C ALA A 142 4.78 -10.37 -19.52
N THR A 143 3.55 -10.66 -19.92
CA THR A 143 2.75 -9.82 -20.82
C THR A 143 2.51 -8.42 -20.24
N ALA A 144 2.01 -8.33 -19.00
CA ALA A 144 1.70 -7.05 -18.37
C ALA A 144 2.95 -6.17 -18.19
N SER A 145 4.05 -6.76 -17.71
CA SER A 145 5.30 -6.02 -17.49
C SER A 145 5.96 -5.59 -18.80
N SER A 146 5.93 -6.43 -19.85
CA SER A 146 6.40 -6.04 -21.18
C SER A 146 5.58 -4.90 -21.78
N LEU A 147 4.25 -4.90 -21.64
CA LEU A 147 3.40 -3.80 -22.13
C LEU A 147 3.69 -2.48 -21.39
N LEU A 148 3.77 -2.51 -20.06
CA LEU A 148 4.12 -1.33 -19.27
C LEU A 148 5.47 -0.76 -19.73
N SER A 149 6.47 -1.62 -19.94
CA SER A 149 7.78 -1.22 -20.43
C SER A 149 7.73 -0.67 -21.86
N ALA A 150 6.95 -1.28 -22.75
CA ALA A 150 6.79 -0.84 -24.14
C ALA A 150 6.13 0.54 -24.25
N TRP A 151 5.30 0.92 -23.28
CA TRP A 151 4.75 2.28 -23.15
C TRP A 151 5.68 3.27 -22.45
N GLY A 152 6.95 2.89 -22.23
CA GLY A 152 7.99 3.76 -21.69
C GLY A 152 8.04 3.79 -20.16
N ASN A 153 7.25 2.97 -19.46
CA ASN A 153 7.35 2.88 -18.00
C ASN A 153 8.60 2.08 -17.62
N ASN A 154 9.56 2.70 -16.94
CA ASN A 154 10.83 2.07 -16.62
C ASN A 154 10.76 1.35 -15.28
N SER A 155 11.10 0.06 -15.22
CA SER A 155 11.21 -0.69 -13.97
C SER A 155 12.36 -0.14 -13.11
N THR A 156 12.05 0.32 -11.90
CA THR A 156 13.02 0.82 -10.91
C THR A 156 13.30 -0.19 -9.80
N LYS A 157 12.46 -1.22 -9.66
CA LYS A 157 12.58 -2.27 -8.65
C LYS A 157 11.92 -3.55 -9.14
N TRP A 158 12.58 -4.68 -8.95
CA TRP A 158 12.04 -6.00 -9.24
C TRP A 158 12.32 -6.96 -8.07
N SER A 159 11.36 -7.11 -7.16
CA SER A 159 11.51 -7.97 -5.98
C SER A 159 10.70 -9.25 -6.14
N ASN A 160 11.33 -10.27 -6.74
CA ASN A 160 10.76 -11.61 -6.87
C ASN A 160 11.02 -12.42 -5.59
N THR A 161 9.96 -12.77 -4.86
CA THR A 161 10.08 -13.50 -3.59
C THR A 161 9.56 -14.93 -3.65
N TRP A 162 9.09 -15.40 -4.81
CA TRP A 162 8.54 -16.74 -4.97
C TRP A 162 9.49 -17.85 -4.52
N GLY A 163 10.79 -17.69 -4.79
CA GLY A 163 11.84 -18.63 -4.40
C GLY A 163 12.28 -18.60 -2.94
N ARG A 164 11.76 -17.68 -2.11
CA ARG A 164 12.16 -17.61 -0.69
C ARG A 164 11.56 -18.77 0.10
N ALA A 165 12.33 -19.36 1.01
CA ALA A 165 11.82 -20.44 1.87
C ALA A 165 10.77 -19.97 2.89
N ARG A 166 10.84 -18.70 3.32
CA ARG A 166 9.93 -18.08 4.29
C ARG A 166 9.57 -16.65 3.91
N GLY A 167 8.48 -16.17 4.49
CA GLY A 167 7.97 -14.81 4.33
C GLY A 167 7.21 -14.61 3.01
N TYR A 168 6.92 -13.35 2.73
CA TYR A 168 6.07 -12.89 1.63
C TYR A 168 6.29 -13.64 0.30
N LYS A 169 5.20 -14.07 -0.33
CA LYS A 169 5.14 -14.71 -1.64
C LYS A 169 4.47 -13.81 -2.65
N GLY A 170 5.18 -13.49 -3.74
CA GLY A 170 4.69 -12.64 -4.81
C GLY A 170 5.83 -11.94 -5.53
N LEU A 171 5.47 -11.02 -6.41
CA LEU A 171 6.42 -10.15 -7.08
C LEU A 171 6.01 -8.70 -6.85
N ASN A 172 6.87 -7.94 -6.16
CA ASN A 172 6.66 -6.52 -5.89
C ASN A 172 7.59 -5.70 -6.79
N THR A 173 7.00 -4.87 -7.64
CA THR A 173 7.73 -4.12 -8.66
C THR A 173 7.48 -2.62 -8.54
N GLY A 174 8.51 -1.83 -8.81
CA GLY A 174 8.45 -0.38 -8.87
C GLY A 174 8.71 0.10 -10.28
N TRP A 175 8.00 1.13 -10.69
CA TRP A 175 8.03 1.68 -12.03
C TRP A 175 8.10 3.20 -11.99
N ARG A 176 8.72 3.79 -13.01
CA ARG A 176 8.70 5.23 -13.25
C ARG A 176 7.83 5.51 -14.47
N ALA A 177 6.76 6.29 -14.27
CA ALA A 177 5.84 6.64 -15.33
C ALA A 177 6.50 7.50 -16.42
N ALA A 178 6.29 7.15 -17.68
CA ALA A 178 6.96 7.80 -18.82
C ALA A 178 6.63 9.31 -18.91
N ARG A 179 5.34 9.66 -18.72
CA ARG A 179 4.83 11.02 -18.92
C ARG A 179 5.13 11.95 -17.74
N SER A 180 4.87 11.49 -16.52
CA SER A 180 4.93 12.34 -15.32
C SER A 180 6.23 12.17 -14.51
N GLY A 181 6.99 11.10 -14.77
CA GLY A 181 8.13 10.70 -13.93
C GLY A 181 7.73 10.19 -12.54
N GLN A 182 6.42 10.14 -12.22
CA GLN A 182 5.91 9.64 -10.94
C GLN A 182 6.27 8.17 -10.76
N LEU A 183 6.74 7.83 -9.57
CA LEU A 183 6.95 6.43 -9.20
C LEU A 183 5.62 5.79 -8.83
N PHE A 184 5.42 4.55 -9.26
CA PHE A 184 4.28 3.72 -8.88
C PHE A 184 4.71 2.28 -8.64
N GLU A 185 3.91 1.58 -7.85
CA GLU A 185 4.10 0.16 -7.54
C GLU A 185 3.10 -0.69 -8.31
N VAL A 186 3.55 -1.82 -8.83
CA VAL A 186 2.66 -2.90 -9.28
C VAL A 186 3.05 -4.19 -8.57
N GLN A 187 2.09 -4.76 -7.84
CA GLN A 187 2.23 -6.04 -7.19
C GLN A 187 1.57 -7.11 -8.05
N PHE A 188 2.27 -8.22 -8.25
CA PHE A 188 1.77 -9.36 -8.99
C PHE A 188 1.56 -10.53 -8.04
N HIS A 189 0.33 -11.06 -8.04
CA HIS A 189 -0.10 -12.11 -7.13
C HIS A 189 -0.89 -13.21 -7.83
N THR A 190 -0.94 -14.37 -7.18
CA THR A 190 -2.04 -15.32 -7.32
C THR A 190 -3.09 -15.13 -6.21
N PRO A 191 -4.33 -15.63 -6.37
CA PRO A 191 -5.35 -15.52 -5.32
C PRO A 191 -4.86 -15.99 -3.94
N ALA A 192 -4.18 -17.14 -3.87
CA ALA A 192 -3.65 -17.67 -2.61
C ALA A 192 -2.59 -16.73 -2.00
N SER A 193 -1.66 -16.21 -2.82
CA SER A 193 -0.63 -15.28 -2.32
C SER A 193 -1.20 -13.93 -1.89
N LYS A 194 -2.27 -13.46 -2.56
CA LYS A 194 -2.96 -12.22 -2.20
C LYS A 194 -3.72 -12.37 -0.90
N HIS A 195 -4.42 -13.49 -0.74
CA HIS A 195 -5.09 -13.82 0.52
C HIS A 195 -4.09 -13.90 1.69
N ALA A 196 -2.98 -14.63 1.51
CA ALA A 196 -1.91 -14.70 2.52
C ALA A 196 -1.36 -13.30 2.86
N GLN A 197 -1.15 -12.43 1.86
CA GLN A 197 -0.74 -11.03 2.10
C GLN A 197 -1.75 -10.28 2.98
N GLU A 198 -3.04 -10.43 2.75
CA GLU A 198 -4.09 -9.71 3.51
C GLU A 198 -4.20 -10.20 4.94
N VAL A 199 -4.18 -11.51 5.15
CA VAL A 199 -4.18 -12.13 6.48
C VAL A 199 -2.93 -11.70 7.25
N THR A 200 -1.74 -11.87 6.65
CA THR A 200 -0.48 -11.52 7.29
C THR A 200 -0.33 -10.02 7.54
N HIS A 201 -0.96 -9.15 6.75
CA HIS A 201 -0.93 -7.70 6.99
C HIS A 201 -1.54 -7.35 8.35
N LEU A 202 -2.67 -7.98 8.73
CA LEU A 202 -3.29 -7.76 10.04
C LEU A 202 -2.37 -8.21 11.18
N LEU A 203 -1.72 -9.37 11.02
CA LEU A 203 -0.76 -9.90 11.99
C LEU A 203 0.47 -8.99 12.13
N TYR A 204 0.97 -8.46 11.01
CA TYR A 204 2.08 -7.51 10.97
C TYR A 204 1.73 -6.19 11.66
N GLU A 205 0.51 -5.67 11.45
CA GLU A 205 0.04 -4.45 12.10
C GLU A 205 0.01 -4.59 13.63
N GLU A 206 -0.37 -5.76 14.15
CA GLU A 206 -0.24 -6.08 15.59
C GLU A 206 1.23 -6.23 15.99
N GLN A 207 2.02 -6.99 15.22
CA GLN A 207 3.41 -7.30 15.54
C GLN A 207 4.28 -6.06 15.66
N ARG A 208 4.04 -5.03 14.84
CA ARG A 208 4.86 -3.80 14.79
C ARG A 208 4.56 -2.81 15.92
N LEU A 209 3.49 -3.02 16.70
CA LEU A 209 3.18 -2.10 17.81
C LEU A 209 4.27 -2.19 18.89
N PRO A 210 4.69 -1.03 19.47
CA PRO A 210 5.63 -1.02 20.59
C PRO A 210 5.12 -1.81 21.81
N SER A 211 3.80 -1.86 22.00
CA SER A 211 3.13 -2.59 23.09
C SER A 211 3.14 -4.11 22.92
N THR A 212 3.46 -4.64 21.73
CA THR A 212 3.44 -6.09 21.50
C THR A 212 4.70 -6.74 22.06
N GLY A 213 4.50 -7.58 23.09
CA GLY A 213 5.58 -8.25 23.80
C GLY A 213 6.35 -9.29 22.96
N PRO A 214 7.58 -9.66 23.34
CA PRO A 214 8.43 -10.55 22.54
C PRO A 214 7.83 -11.93 22.25
N ALA A 215 7.16 -12.55 23.22
CA ALA A 215 6.50 -13.85 23.04
C ALA A 215 5.39 -13.76 21.98
N ARG A 216 4.54 -12.74 22.06
CA ARG A 216 3.48 -12.49 21.07
C ARG A 216 4.05 -12.17 19.68
N LYS A 217 5.14 -11.39 19.59
CA LYS A 217 5.83 -11.14 18.33
C LYS A 217 6.34 -12.43 17.67
N LYS A 218 6.83 -13.39 18.46
CA LYS A 218 7.28 -14.70 17.97
C LYS A 218 6.11 -15.54 17.46
N GLU A 219 4.97 -15.55 18.16
CA GLU A 219 3.74 -16.21 17.70
C GLU A 219 3.23 -15.62 16.40
N LEU A 220 3.10 -14.30 16.32
CA LEU A 220 2.66 -13.58 15.11
C LEU A 220 3.59 -13.84 13.93
N GLN A 221 4.91 -13.93 14.16
CA GLN A 221 5.86 -14.29 13.11
C GLN A 221 5.65 -15.72 12.62
N ALA A 222 5.45 -16.68 13.54
CA ALA A 222 5.21 -18.08 13.17
C ALA A 222 3.90 -18.25 12.38
N GLN A 223 2.85 -17.51 12.74
CA GLN A 223 1.59 -17.49 11.99
C GLN A 223 1.80 -16.92 10.58
N GLN A 224 2.48 -15.78 10.45
CA GLN A 224 2.77 -15.21 9.13
C GLN A 224 3.61 -16.15 8.25
N ASP A 225 4.61 -16.81 8.82
CA ASP A 225 5.44 -17.78 8.11
C ASP A 225 4.62 -18.99 7.64
N ALA A 226 3.68 -19.48 8.47
CA ALA A 226 2.79 -20.58 8.12
C ALA A 226 1.83 -20.22 6.98
N GLU A 227 1.21 -19.03 7.03
CA GLU A 227 0.32 -18.55 5.97
C GLU A 227 1.03 -18.48 4.61
N PHE A 228 2.24 -17.90 4.56
CA PHE A 228 3.00 -17.83 3.31
C PHE A 228 3.61 -19.16 2.88
N ALA A 229 3.90 -20.08 3.81
CA ALA A 229 4.38 -21.42 3.47
C ALA A 229 3.30 -22.27 2.77
N ALA A 230 2.02 -22.00 3.05
CA ALA A 230 0.89 -22.68 2.42
C ALA A 230 0.60 -22.20 0.99
N VAL A 231 1.19 -21.09 0.54
CA VAL A 231 0.96 -20.53 -0.80
C VAL A 231 1.64 -21.40 -1.87
N PRO A 232 0.88 -21.96 -2.83
CA PRO A 232 1.46 -22.68 -3.96
C PRO A 232 2.34 -21.75 -4.80
N VAL A 233 3.51 -22.23 -5.24
CA VAL A 233 4.39 -21.47 -6.13
C VAL A 233 3.96 -21.72 -7.57
N PRO A 234 3.57 -20.67 -8.33
CA PRO A 234 3.12 -20.85 -9.70
C PRO A 234 4.25 -21.36 -10.60
N PRO A 235 3.96 -22.20 -11.61
CA PRO A 235 4.97 -22.72 -12.51
C PRO A 235 5.81 -21.61 -13.15
N GLY A 236 7.13 -21.66 -12.97
CA GLY A 236 8.07 -20.68 -13.54
C GLY A 236 8.17 -19.34 -12.82
N ALA A 237 7.38 -19.09 -11.77
CA ALA A 237 7.35 -17.79 -11.08
C ALA A 237 8.72 -17.36 -10.53
N GLY A 238 9.54 -18.32 -10.08
CA GLY A 238 10.90 -18.06 -9.59
C GLY A 238 11.90 -17.57 -10.65
N ARG A 239 11.57 -17.71 -11.95
CA ARG A 239 12.43 -17.28 -13.07
C ARG A 239 12.04 -15.94 -13.68
N LEU A 240 10.96 -15.32 -13.20
CA LEU A 240 10.51 -14.01 -13.68
C LEU A 240 11.56 -12.93 -13.42
N SER A 241 12.04 -12.32 -14.51
CA SER A 241 12.99 -11.20 -14.53
C SER A 241 12.29 -9.91 -15.01
N PRO A 242 12.83 -8.72 -14.68
CA PRO A 242 12.27 -7.48 -15.20
C PRO A 242 12.32 -7.46 -16.74
N PRO A 243 11.39 -6.73 -17.39
CA PRO A 243 11.43 -6.55 -18.84
C PRO A 243 12.71 -5.81 -19.26
N ALA A 244 13.19 -6.09 -20.46
CA ALA A 244 14.33 -5.37 -21.02
C ALA A 244 13.99 -3.87 -21.14
N PRO A 245 14.89 -2.95 -20.73
CA PRO A 245 14.69 -1.53 -20.97
C PRO A 245 14.52 -1.27 -22.47
N LEU A 246 13.64 -0.34 -22.83
CA LEU A 246 13.63 0.19 -24.19
C LEU A 246 14.95 0.92 -24.43
N THR A 247 15.82 0.34 -25.26
CA THR A 247 16.96 1.04 -25.82
C THR A 247 16.45 2.05 -26.83
N VAL A 248 16.37 3.33 -26.44
CA VAL A 248 16.24 4.41 -27.42
C VAL A 248 17.59 4.50 -28.14
N PRO A 249 17.66 4.33 -29.48
CA PRO A 249 18.91 4.54 -30.19
C PRO A 249 19.38 5.98 -29.93
N ALA A 250 20.65 6.15 -29.57
CA ALA A 250 21.24 7.48 -29.46
C ALA A 250 21.05 8.18 -30.81
N THR A 251 20.27 9.25 -30.82
CA THR A 251 20.19 10.15 -31.98
C THR A 251 21.55 10.83 -32.06
N GLY A 252 22.36 10.39 -33.02
CA GLY A 252 23.61 11.05 -33.42
C GLY A 252 23.35 12.30 -34.24
#